data_AF-A0A5M3W0F5-F1
#
_entry.id   AF-A0A5M3W0F5-F1
#
_cell.length_a   1.000
_cell.length_b   1.000
_cell.length_c   1.000
_cell.angle_alpha   90.00
_cell.angle_beta   90.00
_cell.angle_gamma   90.00
#
_symmetry.space_group_name_H-M   'P 1'
#
loop_
_entity.id
_entity.type
_entity.pdbx_description
1 polymer ?
#
loop_
_entity_poly.entity_id
_entity_poly.type
_entity_poly.pdbx_seq_one_letter_code
_entity_poly.pdbx_strand_id
1 'polypeptide(L)'
;MRLATRVAAGFGSAALFLVAAPVASANAAEAATAPIAWGPYASSDGKAKASGTVTVTEKVKKVGYWKRWSSWERKCSWRDGDRVCKKVKVWHKKRAFKNVRYEVFTVDSTLVNHRAKQRKFRCAWETFRVVQKNGDRVLRSVKACGGSAKLSFTVENADKILVDVSRGTWKAPTGKHSGWKAVYPAV
;
A
#
# COMPACT_ATOMS: atom_id res chain seq x y z
N MET A 1 56.81 -53.42 10.32
CA MET A 1 56.25 -53.67 8.98
C MET A 1 55.37 -52.47 8.62
N ARG A 2 55.53 -51.83 7.45
CA ARG A 2 54.69 -52.01 6.22
C ARG A 2 53.17 -52.00 6.53
N LEU A 3 52.31 -51.17 5.92
CA LEU A 3 52.42 -50.23 4.78
C LEU A 3 51.25 -49.19 4.76
N ALA A 4 51.39 -48.15 3.91
CA ALA A 4 50.39 -47.31 3.16
C ALA A 4 48.86 -47.49 3.37
N THR A 5 47.92 -46.56 3.10
CA THR A 5 47.79 -45.16 2.57
C THR A 5 46.36 -44.66 2.89
N ARG A 6 45.80 -43.44 2.66
CA ARG A 6 46.06 -42.11 2.01
C ARG A 6 45.37 -41.07 2.94
N VAL A 7 45.51 -39.73 2.94
CA VAL A 7 45.88 -38.66 1.98
C VAL A 7 44.79 -38.21 0.98
N ALA A 8 44.00 -37.22 1.41
CA ALA A 8 43.48 -36.07 0.64
C ALA A 8 43.11 -34.98 1.68
N ALA A 9 43.91 -33.91 1.86
CA ALA A 9 43.89 -32.65 1.09
C ALA A 9 42.63 -31.78 1.37
N GLY A 10 42.74 -30.58 1.96
CA GLY A 10 43.95 -29.91 2.42
C GLY A 10 43.74 -28.58 3.15
N PHE A 11 44.86 -27.88 3.38
CA PHE A 11 44.99 -26.54 3.99
C PHE A 11 44.22 -25.45 3.20
N GLY A 12 43.84 -24.31 3.77
CA GLY A 12 44.10 -23.85 5.15
C GLY A 12 43.53 -22.44 5.42
N SER A 13 43.92 -21.86 6.56
CA SER A 13 43.41 -20.56 7.05
C SER A 13 43.99 -19.35 6.31
N ALA A 14 43.13 -18.42 5.89
CA ALA A 14 43.53 -17.06 5.51
C ALA A 14 42.51 -16.03 6.04
N ALA A 15 42.89 -15.29 7.08
CA ALA A 15 42.12 -14.14 7.55
C ALA A 15 42.57 -12.88 6.78
N LEU A 16 41.65 -12.22 6.08
CA LEU A 16 41.88 -10.92 5.46
C LEU A 16 40.84 -9.92 5.95
N PHE A 17 41.29 -8.95 6.74
CA PHE A 17 40.54 -7.71 6.96
C PHE A 17 40.50 -6.93 5.64
N LEU A 18 39.31 -6.66 5.11
CA LEU A 18 39.13 -5.67 4.05
C LEU A 18 38.19 -4.54 4.48
N VAL A 19 38.75 -3.34 4.40
CA VAL A 19 38.19 -2.09 4.89
C VAL A 19 36.99 -1.64 4.05
N ALA A 20 35.94 -1.17 4.75
CA ALA A 20 34.88 -0.28 4.26
C ALA A 20 34.49 -0.36 2.77
N ALA A 21 33.79 -1.43 2.38
CA ALA A 21 32.93 -1.36 1.20
C ALA A 21 31.85 -0.26 1.38
N PRO A 22 31.46 0.47 0.32
CA PRO A 22 30.51 1.57 0.44
C PRO A 22 29.13 1.09 0.91
N VAL A 23 28.40 1.96 1.59
CA VAL A 23 27.00 1.71 1.99
C VAL A 23 26.17 1.56 0.73
N ALA A 24 25.95 0.32 0.29
CA ALA A 24 25.12 0.01 -0.86
C ALA A 24 23.75 0.64 -0.65
N SER A 25 23.38 1.59 -1.51
CA SER A 25 22.05 2.16 -1.51
C SER A 25 21.09 1.04 -1.88
N ALA A 26 20.45 0.47 -0.86
CA ALA A 26 19.43 -0.54 -1.03
C ALA A 26 18.29 0.07 -1.85
N ASN A 27 18.32 -0.19 -3.16
CA ASN A 27 17.13 -0.22 -3.99
C ASN A 27 16.25 -1.29 -3.35
N ALA A 28 15.37 -0.85 -2.44
CA ALA A 28 14.42 -1.71 -1.79
C ALA A 28 13.52 -2.28 -2.90
N ALA A 29 13.79 -3.54 -3.28
CA ALA A 29 13.00 -4.23 -4.28
C ALA A 29 11.53 -4.14 -3.87
N GLU A 30 10.71 -3.57 -4.74
CA GLU A 30 9.30 -3.38 -4.42
C GLU A 30 8.63 -4.73 -4.26
N ALA A 31 8.30 -5.09 -3.02
CA ALA A 31 7.76 -6.39 -2.68
C ALA A 31 6.29 -6.44 -3.13
N ALA A 32 6.09 -6.83 -4.39
CA ALA A 32 4.80 -7.21 -4.91
C ALA A 32 4.43 -8.60 -4.40
N THR A 33 3.28 -8.72 -3.74
CA THR A 33 2.67 -10.03 -3.46
C THR A 33 2.20 -10.65 -4.77
N ALA A 34 2.05 -11.98 -4.79
CA ALA A 34 1.28 -12.63 -5.84
C ALA A 34 -0.13 -12.00 -5.95
N PRO A 35 -0.72 -11.86 -7.14
CA PRO A 35 -2.08 -11.35 -7.30
C PRO A 35 -3.10 -12.27 -6.62
N ILE A 36 -3.87 -11.71 -5.68
CA ILE A 36 -4.91 -12.41 -4.94
C ILE A 36 -6.21 -12.34 -5.75
N ALA A 37 -6.67 -13.48 -6.27
CA ALA A 37 -7.95 -13.55 -6.97
C ALA A 37 -9.14 -13.37 -6.00
N TRP A 38 -10.22 -12.75 -6.48
CA TRP A 38 -11.45 -12.57 -5.71
C TRP A 38 -12.71 -12.72 -6.58
N GLY A 39 -13.82 -13.06 -5.92
CA GLY A 39 -15.06 -13.45 -6.59
C GLY A 39 -14.99 -14.88 -7.17
N PRO A 40 -15.91 -15.25 -8.09
CA PRO A 40 -16.94 -14.41 -8.67
C PRO A 40 -18.07 -14.06 -7.67
N TYR A 41 -18.27 -12.78 -7.42
CA TYR A 41 -19.42 -12.29 -6.65
C TYR A 41 -20.56 -11.94 -7.60
N ALA A 42 -21.77 -12.39 -7.28
CA ALA A 42 -22.95 -12.20 -8.12
C ALA A 42 -24.02 -11.36 -7.41
N SER A 43 -24.79 -10.60 -8.19
CA SER A 43 -26.05 -10.01 -7.72
C SER A 43 -27.02 -11.09 -7.25
N SER A 44 -27.96 -10.75 -6.37
CA SER A 44 -29.03 -11.63 -5.88
C SER A 44 -30.01 -12.19 -6.94
N ASP A 45 -29.83 -11.87 -8.23
CA ASP A 45 -30.52 -12.52 -9.36
C ASP A 45 -29.58 -13.31 -10.29
N GLY A 46 -28.31 -13.47 -9.91
CA GLY A 46 -27.26 -14.20 -10.64
C GLY A 46 -26.76 -13.55 -11.93
N LYS A 47 -27.30 -12.38 -12.32
CA LYS A 47 -27.19 -11.82 -13.67
C LYS A 47 -26.18 -10.68 -13.82
N ALA A 48 -25.72 -10.09 -12.73
CA ALA A 48 -24.45 -9.37 -12.68
C ALA A 48 -23.44 -10.26 -11.96
N LYS A 49 -22.23 -10.38 -12.50
CA LYS A 49 -21.11 -11.09 -11.87
C LYS A 49 -19.85 -10.25 -11.97
N ALA A 50 -19.09 -10.12 -10.90
CA ALA A 50 -17.77 -9.51 -10.92
C ALA A 50 -16.72 -10.43 -10.31
N SER A 51 -15.54 -10.45 -10.92
CA SER A 51 -14.36 -11.17 -10.45
C SER A 51 -13.11 -10.40 -10.86
N GLY A 52 -12.00 -10.64 -10.18
CA GLY A 52 -10.76 -9.93 -10.47
C GLY A 52 -9.60 -10.35 -9.60
N THR A 53 -8.60 -9.47 -9.52
CA THR A 53 -7.38 -9.64 -8.73
C THR A 53 -7.07 -8.40 -7.90
N VAL A 54 -6.43 -8.59 -6.75
CA VAL A 54 -5.76 -7.53 -5.99
C VAL A 54 -4.27 -7.86 -5.92
N THR A 55 -3.43 -6.93 -6.38
CA THR A 55 -1.98 -6.99 -6.20
C THR A 55 -1.59 -5.98 -5.13
N VAL A 56 -0.84 -6.39 -4.11
CA VAL A 56 -0.32 -5.51 -3.07
C VAL A 56 1.17 -5.31 -3.32
N THR A 57 1.60 -4.06 -3.44
CA THR A 57 3.03 -3.71 -3.59
C THR A 57 3.47 -2.89 -2.38
N GLU A 58 4.42 -3.40 -1.60
CA GLU A 58 5.10 -2.58 -0.60
C GLU A 58 6.07 -1.62 -1.31
N LYS A 59 5.90 -0.32 -1.07
CA LYS A 59 6.77 0.75 -1.56
C LYS A 59 7.36 1.55 -0.40
N VAL A 60 8.46 2.24 -0.65
CA VAL A 60 9.17 3.04 0.36
C VAL A 60 9.26 4.49 -0.11
N LYS A 61 8.66 5.44 0.63
CA LYS A 61 8.77 6.88 0.34
C LYS A 61 9.56 7.64 1.40
N LYS A 62 10.42 8.55 0.92
CA LYS A 62 11.33 9.37 1.74
C LYS A 62 10.61 10.61 2.26
N VAL A 63 10.00 10.49 3.44
CA VAL A 63 9.21 11.57 4.07
C VAL A 63 10.13 12.53 4.83
N GLY A 64 10.11 13.81 4.46
CA GLY A 64 10.81 14.87 5.18
C GLY A 64 10.10 15.26 6.48
N TYR A 65 10.85 15.52 7.54
CA TYR A 65 10.34 16.05 8.81
C TYR A 65 11.31 17.05 9.44
N TRP A 66 10.79 17.92 10.32
CA TRP A 66 11.61 18.88 11.07
C TRP A 66 12.08 18.26 12.39
N LYS A 67 13.33 17.80 12.45
CA LYS A 67 13.92 17.40 13.74
C LYS A 67 14.25 18.66 14.54
N ARG A 68 13.55 18.84 15.67
CA ARG A 68 13.79 19.91 16.64
C ARG A 68 14.77 19.43 17.72
N TRP A 69 15.60 20.33 18.23
CA TRP A 69 16.37 20.15 19.46
C TRP A 69 16.56 21.49 20.16
N SER A 70 16.94 21.48 21.44
CA SER A 70 17.23 22.70 22.19
C SER A 70 18.68 22.74 22.65
N SER A 71 19.36 23.88 22.46
CA SER A 71 20.63 24.21 23.10
C SER A 71 20.40 25.14 24.30
N TRP A 72 21.41 25.26 25.17
CA TRP A 72 21.52 26.36 26.13
C TRP A 72 22.55 27.36 25.61
N GLU A 73 22.10 28.56 25.26
CA GLU A 73 22.97 29.64 24.77
C GLU A 73 23.12 30.71 25.84
N ARG A 74 24.35 31.23 26.04
CA ARG A 74 24.56 32.45 26.84
C ARG A 74 24.19 33.66 25.98
N LYS A 75 23.00 34.21 26.20
CA LYS A 75 22.64 35.52 25.64
C LYS A 75 23.02 36.59 26.66
N CYS A 76 23.82 37.57 26.22
CA CYS A 76 24.26 38.68 27.06
C CYS A 76 23.67 39.98 26.53
N SER A 77 23.17 40.80 27.44
CA SER A 77 22.53 42.08 27.18
C SER A 77 23.07 43.12 28.15
N TRP A 78 23.39 44.31 27.66
CA TRP A 78 23.70 45.43 28.55
C TRP A 78 22.44 45.86 29.31
N ARG A 79 22.61 46.17 30.60
CA ARG A 79 21.64 46.85 31.46
C ARG A 79 22.42 47.71 32.45
N ASP A 80 22.04 48.97 32.59
CA ASP A 80 22.50 49.82 33.70
C ASP A 80 24.05 49.94 33.80
N GLY A 81 24.73 49.87 32.65
CA GLY A 81 26.19 49.83 32.53
C GLY A 81 26.82 48.43 32.50
N ASP A 82 26.11 47.40 33.00
CA ASP A 82 26.61 46.05 33.20
C ASP A 82 26.23 45.05 32.09
N ARG A 83 27.13 44.10 31.81
CA ARG A 83 26.92 43.05 30.78
C ARG A 83 26.25 41.80 31.35
N VAL A 84 24.96 41.89 31.63
CA VAL A 84 24.15 40.79 32.18
C VAL A 84 24.03 39.62 31.17
N CYS A 85 24.61 38.47 31.50
CA CYS A 85 24.50 37.23 30.72
C CYS A 85 23.51 36.23 31.34
N LYS A 86 22.55 35.71 30.57
CA LYS A 86 21.60 34.67 31.00
C LYS A 86 21.69 33.43 30.09
N LYS A 87 21.54 32.24 30.67
CA LYS A 87 21.36 30.99 29.89
C LYS A 87 19.93 30.98 29.35
N VAL A 88 19.78 30.99 28.03
CA VAL A 88 18.49 30.94 27.33
C VAL A 88 18.40 29.61 26.58
N LYS A 89 17.26 28.92 26.72
CA LYS A 89 16.98 27.70 25.97
C LYS A 89 16.54 28.08 24.55
N VAL A 90 17.35 27.76 23.55
CA VAL A 90 17.10 28.12 22.14
C VAL A 90 16.71 26.89 21.35
N TRP A 91 15.64 27.00 20.57
CA TRP A 91 15.08 25.92 19.77
C TRP A 91 15.60 25.96 18.33
N HIS A 92 16.27 24.89 17.93
CA HIS A 92 16.81 24.70 16.59
C HIS A 92 15.94 23.71 15.82
N LYS A 93 15.90 23.85 14.49
CA LYS A 93 15.22 22.91 13.56
C LYS A 93 16.13 22.57 12.40
N LYS A 94 16.21 21.29 12.03
CA LYS A 94 16.84 20.84 10.78
C LYS A 94 15.92 19.91 10.01
N ARG A 95 15.99 20.00 8.69
CA ARG A 95 15.24 19.11 7.81
C ARG A 95 15.94 17.75 7.85
N ALA A 96 15.20 16.75 8.30
CA ALA A 96 15.61 15.35 8.31
C ALA A 96 14.67 14.55 7.40
N PHE A 97 15.06 13.34 7.05
CA PHE A 97 14.23 12.43 6.27
C PHE A 97 14.08 11.12 7.02
N LYS A 98 12.93 10.48 6.88
CA LYS A 98 12.71 9.08 7.27
C LYS A 98 12.13 8.32 6.09
N ASN A 99 12.58 7.09 5.89
CA ASN A 99 11.95 6.18 4.94
C ASN A 99 10.68 5.64 5.59
N VAL A 100 9.55 5.74 4.88
CA VAL A 100 8.24 5.27 5.33
C VAL A 100 7.76 4.22 4.33
N ARG A 101 7.58 3.00 4.82
CA ARG A 101 6.92 1.91 4.10
C ARG A 101 5.43 2.23 3.96
N TYR A 102 4.85 1.93 2.81
CA TYR A 102 3.42 2.08 2.53
C TYR A 102 3.00 1.04 1.49
N GLU A 103 1.78 0.55 1.58
CA GLU A 103 1.26 -0.42 0.61
C GLU A 103 0.49 0.30 -0.49
N VAL A 104 0.68 -0.13 -1.74
CA VAL A 104 -0.18 0.24 -2.87
C VAL A 104 -0.98 -0.99 -3.27
N PHE A 105 -2.30 -0.86 -3.26
CA PHE A 105 -3.24 -1.88 -3.69
C PHE A 105 -3.68 -1.54 -5.11
N THR A 106 -3.37 -2.42 -6.07
CA THR A 106 -3.92 -2.38 -7.43
C THR A 106 -5.06 -3.37 -7.49
N VAL A 107 -6.27 -2.88 -7.80
CA VAL A 107 -7.48 -3.70 -7.96
C VAL A 107 -7.87 -3.71 -9.42
N ASP A 108 -7.81 -4.89 -10.03
CA ASP A 108 -8.27 -5.14 -11.39
C ASP A 108 -9.55 -5.97 -11.34
N SER A 109 -10.59 -5.52 -12.05
CA SER A 109 -11.94 -6.09 -11.99
C SER A 109 -12.54 -6.26 -13.39
N THR A 110 -13.36 -7.31 -13.55
CA THR A 110 -14.18 -7.54 -14.73
C THR A 110 -15.62 -7.81 -14.32
N LEU A 111 -16.51 -6.89 -14.69
CA LEU A 111 -17.96 -6.96 -14.48
C LEU A 111 -18.66 -7.51 -15.72
N VAL A 112 -19.38 -8.62 -15.59
CA VAL A 112 -20.19 -9.25 -16.65
C VAL A 112 -21.68 -9.01 -16.38
N ASN A 113 -22.41 -8.56 -17.39
CA ASN A 113 -23.87 -8.39 -17.35
C ASN A 113 -24.57 -9.43 -18.25
N HIS A 114 -25.12 -10.48 -17.64
CA HIS A 114 -26.06 -11.40 -18.28
C HIS A 114 -27.42 -10.70 -18.46
N ARG A 115 -27.45 -9.80 -19.45
CA ARG A 115 -28.50 -8.81 -19.77
C ARG A 115 -29.92 -9.38 -19.66
N ALA A 116 -30.69 -8.84 -18.71
CA ALA A 116 -32.13 -9.11 -18.65
C ALA A 116 -32.94 -8.26 -19.65
N LYS A 117 -34.12 -8.77 -20.05
CA LYS A 117 -35.09 -8.07 -20.90
C LYS A 117 -35.73 -6.83 -20.24
N GLN A 118 -35.68 -6.72 -18.90
CA GLN A 118 -36.36 -5.67 -18.12
C GLN A 118 -35.58 -4.35 -18.06
N ARG A 119 -36.22 -3.23 -18.46
CA ARG A 119 -35.63 -1.88 -18.51
C ARG A 119 -35.07 -1.36 -17.17
N LYS A 120 -35.68 -1.74 -16.03
CA LYS A 120 -35.23 -1.39 -14.67
C LYS A 120 -33.86 -1.99 -14.31
N PHE A 121 -33.55 -3.16 -14.87
CA PHE A 121 -32.33 -3.92 -14.59
C PHE A 121 -31.53 -4.18 -15.88
N ARG A 122 -31.43 -3.18 -16.75
CA ARG A 122 -30.71 -3.26 -18.03
C ARG A 122 -29.19 -3.37 -17.84
N CYS A 123 -28.65 -2.74 -16.80
CA CYS A 123 -27.22 -2.71 -16.51
C CYS A 123 -26.87 -3.60 -15.32
N ALA A 124 -25.64 -4.12 -15.32
CA ALA A 124 -24.91 -4.45 -14.11
C ALA A 124 -24.17 -3.21 -13.60
N TRP A 125 -23.96 -3.17 -12.29
CA TRP A 125 -23.17 -2.18 -11.58
C TRP A 125 -22.24 -2.91 -10.61
N GLU A 126 -21.06 -2.34 -10.41
CA GLU A 126 -20.08 -2.79 -9.45
C GLU A 126 -19.62 -1.56 -8.68
N THR A 127 -19.70 -1.61 -7.35
CA THR A 127 -19.28 -0.51 -6.49
C THR A 127 -18.28 -1.03 -5.49
N PHE A 128 -17.04 -0.55 -5.59
CA PHE A 128 -16.00 -0.75 -4.59
C PHE A 128 -16.10 0.30 -3.49
N ARG A 129 -15.88 -0.14 -2.25
CA ARG A 129 -15.73 0.69 -1.07
C ARG A 129 -14.40 0.35 -0.43
N VAL A 130 -13.42 1.22 -0.63
CA VAL A 130 -12.14 1.15 0.07
C VAL A 130 -12.28 1.87 1.41
N VAL A 131 -11.86 1.22 2.47
CA VAL A 131 -11.60 1.82 3.78
C VAL A 131 -10.08 1.92 3.93
N GLN A 132 -9.56 3.13 4.13
CA GLN A 132 -8.14 3.37 4.36
C GLN A 132 -7.78 3.19 5.84
N LYS A 133 -6.50 2.95 6.15
CA LYS A 133 -5.98 2.76 7.53
C LYS A 133 -6.14 3.98 8.45
N ASN A 134 -6.55 5.14 7.93
CA ASN A 134 -6.94 6.33 8.70
C ASN A 134 -8.47 6.45 8.94
N GLY A 135 -9.29 5.55 8.39
CA GLY A 135 -10.75 5.57 8.46
C GLY A 135 -11.46 6.16 7.23
N ASP A 136 -10.73 6.80 6.30
CA ASP A 136 -11.32 7.41 5.10
C ASP A 136 -11.96 6.38 4.16
N ARG A 137 -12.97 6.82 3.41
CA ARG A 137 -13.82 5.96 2.58
C ARG A 137 -13.87 6.45 1.15
N VAL A 138 -13.25 5.70 0.24
CA VAL A 138 -13.27 5.98 -1.21
C VAL A 138 -14.24 5.02 -1.89
N LEU A 139 -15.21 5.58 -2.62
CA LEU A 139 -16.09 4.82 -3.51
C LEU A 139 -15.54 4.87 -4.95
N ARG A 140 -15.45 3.71 -5.60
CA ARG A 140 -15.23 3.59 -7.05
C ARG A 140 -16.36 2.76 -7.62
N SER A 141 -16.83 3.06 -8.83
CA SER A 141 -17.88 2.26 -9.46
C SER A 141 -17.73 2.18 -10.98
N VAL A 142 -18.18 1.06 -11.55
CA VAL A 142 -18.29 0.82 -12.98
C VAL A 142 -19.65 0.20 -13.29
N LYS A 143 -20.11 0.33 -14.53
CA LYS A 143 -21.38 -0.24 -15.00
C LYS A 143 -21.22 -0.89 -16.36
N ALA A 144 -21.86 -2.05 -16.54
CA ALA A 144 -21.90 -2.77 -17.80
C ALA A 144 -23.36 -2.87 -18.27
N CYS A 145 -23.75 -2.11 -19.30
CA CYS A 145 -25.13 -2.08 -19.80
C CYS A 145 -25.44 -3.09 -20.94
N GLY A 146 -24.49 -4.00 -21.14
CA GLY A 146 -24.47 -5.16 -22.03
C GLY A 146 -23.03 -5.70 -22.07
N GLY A 147 -22.83 -6.98 -22.37
CA GLY A 147 -21.49 -7.58 -22.40
C GLY A 147 -20.78 -7.50 -21.04
N SER A 148 -19.51 -7.06 -21.07
CA SER A 148 -18.70 -6.83 -19.88
C SER A 148 -18.09 -5.43 -19.85
N ALA A 149 -17.68 -4.99 -18.65
CA ALA A 149 -16.83 -3.83 -18.43
C ALA A 149 -15.61 -4.26 -17.59
N LYS A 150 -14.52 -3.49 -17.69
CA LYS A 150 -13.36 -3.62 -16.81
C LYS A 150 -13.16 -2.32 -16.03
N LEU A 151 -12.66 -2.44 -14.80
CA LEU A 151 -12.21 -1.31 -14.00
C LEU A 151 -10.89 -1.70 -13.33
N SER A 152 -9.88 -0.84 -13.49
CA SER A 152 -8.62 -0.92 -12.76
C SER A 152 -8.48 0.35 -11.94
N PHE A 153 -8.06 0.23 -10.67
CA PHE A 153 -7.71 1.39 -9.85
C PHE A 153 -6.65 1.05 -8.82
N THR A 154 -5.87 2.07 -8.44
CA THR A 154 -4.88 1.99 -7.36
C THR A 154 -5.34 2.77 -6.14
N VAL A 155 -4.91 2.35 -4.95
CA VAL A 155 -5.12 3.06 -3.68
C VAL A 155 -3.98 2.78 -2.70
N GLU A 156 -3.52 3.80 -1.97
CA GLU A 156 -2.54 3.61 -0.91
C GLU A 156 -3.20 3.20 0.41
N ASN A 157 -2.52 2.35 1.19
CA ASN A 157 -2.80 2.05 2.60
C ASN A 157 -4.28 1.71 2.89
N ALA A 158 -4.88 0.85 2.06
CA ALA A 158 -6.17 0.25 2.38
C ALA A 158 -6.06 -0.62 3.66
N ASP A 159 -7.07 -0.54 4.52
CA ASP A 159 -7.36 -1.53 5.55
C ASP A 159 -8.23 -2.63 4.95
N LYS A 160 -9.33 -2.23 4.29
CA LYS A 160 -10.31 -3.14 3.69
C LYS A 160 -10.77 -2.63 2.33
N ILE A 161 -10.90 -3.54 1.37
CA ILE A 161 -11.52 -3.29 0.08
C ILE A 161 -12.75 -4.19 0.00
N LEU A 162 -13.92 -3.59 -0.15
CA LEU A 162 -15.20 -4.29 -0.28
C LEU A 162 -15.80 -4.00 -1.66
N VAL A 163 -16.61 -4.93 -2.19
CA VAL A 163 -17.38 -4.73 -3.42
C VAL A 163 -18.85 -5.12 -3.23
N ASP A 164 -19.77 -4.33 -3.80
CA ASP A 164 -21.17 -4.73 -4.02
C ASP A 164 -21.45 -4.82 -5.52
N VAL A 165 -21.89 -5.99 -5.95
CA VAL A 165 -22.25 -6.32 -7.34
C VAL A 165 -23.76 -6.27 -7.45
N SER A 166 -24.27 -5.34 -8.26
CA SER A 166 -25.69 -5.05 -8.34
C SER A 166 -26.21 -4.93 -9.76
N ARG A 167 -27.52 -4.95 -9.89
CA ARG A 167 -28.25 -4.68 -11.13
C ARG A 167 -28.74 -3.24 -11.11
N GLY A 168 -29.08 -2.66 -12.25
CA GLY A 168 -29.58 -1.29 -12.26
C GLY A 168 -30.01 -0.72 -13.61
N THR A 169 -30.29 0.57 -13.58
CA THR A 169 -30.58 1.41 -14.73
C THR A 169 -29.27 1.97 -15.31
N TRP A 170 -29.35 2.80 -16.36
CA TRP A 170 -28.19 3.58 -16.84
C TRP A 170 -27.70 4.63 -15.82
N LYS A 171 -28.59 5.11 -14.93
CA LYS A 171 -28.30 6.21 -13.98
C LYS A 171 -27.76 5.72 -12.64
N ALA A 172 -28.29 4.61 -12.11
CA ALA A 172 -27.95 4.10 -10.78
C ALA A 172 -28.20 2.57 -10.65
N PRO A 173 -27.51 1.89 -9.70
CA PRO A 173 -27.90 0.55 -9.24
C PRO A 173 -29.31 0.55 -8.61
N THR A 174 -30.02 -0.57 -8.70
CA THR A 174 -31.37 -0.76 -8.14
C THR A 174 -31.63 -2.22 -7.78
N GLY A 175 -32.11 -2.48 -6.55
CA GLY A 175 -33.05 -3.56 -6.23
C GLY A 175 -32.56 -5.03 -6.30
N LYS A 176 -31.35 -5.29 -6.78
CA LYS A 176 -30.69 -6.61 -6.72
C LYS A 176 -29.20 -6.41 -6.49
N HIS A 177 -28.79 -6.51 -5.24
CA HIS A 177 -27.42 -6.32 -4.74
C HIS A 177 -26.81 -7.68 -4.34
N SER A 178 -25.49 -7.78 -4.20
CA SER A 178 -24.80 -8.94 -3.61
C SER A 178 -24.65 -8.79 -2.09
N GLY A 179 -24.78 -7.55 -1.60
CA GLY A 179 -24.21 -7.13 -0.33
C GLY A 179 -22.70 -6.95 -0.46
N TRP A 180 -22.11 -6.22 0.48
CA TRP A 180 -20.66 -5.99 0.51
C TRP A 180 -19.91 -7.31 0.72
N LYS A 181 -19.08 -7.70 -0.25
CA LYS A 181 -18.16 -8.84 -0.20
C LYS A 181 -16.72 -8.34 -0.05
N ALA A 182 -15.87 -9.11 0.63
CA ALA A 182 -14.49 -8.74 0.86
C ALA A 182 -13.63 -9.05 -0.38
N VAL A 183 -12.91 -8.03 -0.85
CA VAL A 183 -11.93 -8.09 -1.95
C VAL A 183 -10.51 -8.00 -1.40
N TYR A 184 -10.32 -7.26 -0.31
CA TYR A 184 -9.14 -7.34 0.54
C TYR A 184 -9.51 -7.09 2.03
N PRO A 185 -9.00 -7.88 2.98
CA PRO A 185 -8.42 -9.20 2.77
C PRO A 185 -9.44 -10.12 2.09
N ALA A 186 -8.99 -10.97 1.18
CA ALA A 186 -9.85 -11.99 0.56
C ALA A 186 -10.21 -13.08 1.57
N VAL A 187 -11.33 -13.76 1.32
CA VAL A 187 -11.89 -14.87 2.12
C VAL A 187 -12.18 -16.04 1.20
#